data_AF-A0A316YGD1-F1
#
_entry.id   AF-A0A316YGD1-F1
#
_cell.length_a   1.000
_cell.length_b   1.000
_cell.length_c   1.000
_cell.angle_alpha   90.00
_cell.angle_beta   90.00
_cell.angle_gamma   90.00
#
_symmetry.space_group_name_H-M   'P 1'
#
loop_
_entity.id
_entity.type
_entity.pdbx_description
1 polymer ?
#
loop_
_entity_poly.entity_id
_entity_poly.type
_entity_poly.pdbx_seq_one_letter_code
_entity_poly.pdbx_strand_id
1 'polypeptide(L)'
;MASSLARTGRALARRPGCIARPSPTRLVVAPGRARQASSRALPSQQSVSWQTLITSVLVAAAAAGGLSAYLLRQPQSASATPKKERDLEGYLAELAQEHGFGESQIVTDASDLDTHGKSPWSYHPAHNPSAVVYPERIEQVQALVRLAHRYGITLVPFAGGTSLEAHWATPEHGRDGKRKRTVVSVDFALMDRIGDVNVDDGDVEVEAGVKYEDLNDHLKSLGIPLFFPVDPGPGAAIGGMMATGGSGTGAVRYGTMKGDYVLNATVVLPNGEVIKTRSRARKSSAGPDLTKLFLGSEGCLGFIVKATLRLAPLLPTSIAVVPFPSVRDACSAAQNILAQGVGVQCIELLDDTMLQVINRATAANDGPSTSTSTTSSSSSSSSSKGEIRHLEKPSLFIKLQGNDVHRREDERRVRAIAAKWGCRDRDIKVTHDEASNEALWRARKIALWSAIEGAPGGGQGKKCWTTDVCVPISKMADLFEWVRQETTKNNLFGPLVGHVGDGNAHSLIVFQDGDEAEFKRVQAFVHRMVDSAHELEGTCTGEHGIGRGKRMYLKRELGEGSLQLLHSLKDIIDPSGIMNPGALLYEDAAEEEAEKEEVDSIHAEQH
;
A
#
# COMPACT_ATOMS: atom_id res chain seq x y z
N MET A 1 -20.44 74.31 -12.22
CA MET A 1 -19.44 75.26 -12.75
C MET A 1 -18.33 74.42 -13.38
N ALA A 2 -18.37 74.05 -14.66
CA ALA A 2 -18.25 74.85 -15.88
C ALA A 2 -16.81 75.37 -16.14
N SER A 3 -16.35 75.09 -17.37
CA SER A 3 -15.15 75.59 -18.07
C SER A 3 -13.83 74.82 -17.80
N SER A 4 -12.95 74.51 -18.74
CA SER A 4 -12.75 74.92 -20.15
C SER A 4 -11.64 74.02 -20.76
N LEU A 5 -11.86 73.31 -21.88
CA LEU A 5 -11.30 73.50 -23.26
C LEU A 5 -9.75 73.63 -23.38
N ALA A 6 -9.03 73.17 -24.41
CA ALA A 6 -9.26 72.37 -25.63
C ALA A 6 -7.93 72.26 -26.43
N ARG A 7 -7.98 71.48 -27.54
CA ARG A 7 -7.15 71.46 -28.78
C ARG A 7 -6.14 70.32 -28.90
N THR A 8 -6.42 69.23 -29.65
CA THR A 8 -6.63 68.99 -31.10
C THR A 8 -5.34 68.69 -31.88
N GLY A 9 -5.29 67.48 -32.45
CA GLY A 9 -4.44 67.10 -33.58
C GLY A 9 -4.91 65.75 -34.15
N ARG A 10 -5.49 65.75 -35.36
CA ARG A 10 -6.08 64.59 -36.05
C ARG A 10 -5.45 64.51 -37.45
N ALA A 11 -4.93 63.35 -37.84
CA ALA A 11 -4.78 62.83 -39.22
C ALA A 11 -4.23 61.38 -39.13
N LEU A 12 -5.03 60.33 -39.37
CA LEU A 12 -5.46 59.70 -40.64
C LEU A 12 -4.54 58.54 -41.13
N ALA A 13 -5.10 57.33 -40.97
CA ALA A 13 -5.07 56.15 -41.86
C ALA A 13 -3.74 55.44 -42.25
N ARG A 14 -3.59 54.18 -41.83
CA ARG A 14 -3.73 52.95 -42.66
C ARG A 14 -3.36 51.67 -41.87
N ARG A 15 -4.26 50.67 -41.86
CA ARG A 15 -4.02 49.22 -41.66
C ARG A 15 -3.95 48.56 -43.07
N PRO A 16 -3.57 47.27 -43.30
CA PRO A 16 -3.58 46.13 -42.36
C PRO A 16 -2.39 45.12 -42.51
N GLY A 17 -2.36 44.10 -41.65
CA GLY A 17 -1.55 42.89 -41.85
C GLY A 17 -1.79 41.84 -40.76
N CYS A 18 -2.65 40.87 -41.05
CA CYS A 18 -2.93 39.70 -40.21
C CYS A 18 -1.70 38.77 -40.12
N ILE A 19 -1.44 38.22 -38.92
CA ILE A 19 -0.52 37.09 -38.74
C ILE A 19 -1.37 35.85 -38.43
N ALA A 20 -1.33 34.87 -39.33
CA ALA A 20 -2.01 33.59 -39.22
C ALA A 20 -1.05 32.48 -38.73
N ARG A 21 -1.63 31.50 -38.03
CA ARG A 21 -1.01 30.31 -37.41
C ARG A 21 -0.31 29.38 -38.44
N PRO A 22 0.73 28.62 -38.05
CA PRO A 22 1.32 27.61 -38.91
C PRO A 22 0.54 26.28 -38.88
N SER A 23 0.52 25.60 -40.03
CA SER A 23 -0.02 24.25 -40.29
C SER A 23 1.08 23.38 -40.94
N PRO A 24 0.95 22.04 -40.99
CA PRO A 24 2.07 21.11 -40.92
C PRO A 24 2.72 20.80 -42.28
N THR A 25 4.03 20.58 -42.27
CA THR A 25 4.82 20.25 -43.46
C THR A 25 4.62 18.79 -43.87
N ARG A 26 4.10 18.59 -45.08
CA ARG A 26 3.93 17.29 -45.75
C ARG A 26 5.17 17.03 -46.62
N LEU A 27 5.86 15.90 -46.41
CA LEU A 27 7.00 15.48 -47.23
C LEU A 27 6.50 15.05 -48.63
N VAL A 28 7.06 15.64 -49.68
CA VAL A 28 6.79 15.28 -51.08
C VAL A 28 7.95 14.44 -51.62
N VAL A 29 7.62 13.26 -52.13
CA VAL A 29 8.51 12.34 -52.86
C VAL A 29 8.61 12.79 -54.32
N ALA A 30 9.83 12.79 -54.89
CA ALA A 30 10.07 13.02 -56.32
C ALA A 30 10.41 11.69 -57.04
N PRO A 31 9.98 11.47 -58.30
CA PRO A 31 10.18 10.21 -59.02
C PRO A 31 11.34 10.20 -60.03
N GLY A 32 12.02 9.04 -60.11
CA GLY A 32 12.33 8.33 -61.37
C GLY A 32 13.60 8.66 -62.16
N ARG A 33 14.47 7.66 -62.34
CA ARG A 33 15.03 7.29 -63.67
C ARG A 33 15.58 5.85 -63.70
N ALA A 34 15.30 5.18 -64.80
CA ALA A 34 15.58 3.77 -65.09
C ALA A 34 16.76 3.57 -66.05
N ARG A 35 17.11 2.28 -66.26
CA ARG A 35 18.11 1.63 -67.14
C ARG A 35 19.43 1.32 -66.42
N GLN A 36 20.03 0.12 -66.54
CA GLN A 36 20.10 -0.79 -67.69
C GLN A 36 20.47 -2.20 -67.21
N ALA A 37 19.99 -3.25 -67.89
CA ALA A 37 20.40 -4.63 -67.67
C ALA A 37 21.71 -4.95 -68.42
N SER A 38 22.65 -5.66 -67.79
CA SER A 38 23.70 -6.40 -68.50
C SER A 38 24.02 -7.73 -67.80
N SER A 39 23.85 -8.79 -68.58
CA SER A 39 24.45 -10.14 -68.58
C SER A 39 25.19 -10.68 -67.34
N ARG A 40 24.69 -11.86 -66.95
CA ARG A 40 25.31 -12.95 -66.19
C ARG A 40 26.81 -13.15 -66.45
N ALA A 41 27.59 -13.24 -65.37
CA ALA A 41 28.86 -13.97 -65.31
C ALA A 41 28.83 -14.90 -64.08
N LEU A 42 29.23 -16.16 -64.28
CA LEU A 42 29.32 -17.19 -63.23
C LEU A 42 30.47 -16.86 -62.25
N PRO A 43 30.31 -17.01 -60.93
CA PRO A 43 31.43 -16.83 -60.01
C PRO A 43 32.35 -18.05 -60.05
N SER A 44 33.64 -17.79 -60.27
CA SER A 44 34.75 -18.71 -60.05
C SER A 44 34.83 -19.14 -58.58
N GLN A 45 35.17 -20.40 -58.33
CA GLN A 45 35.52 -20.92 -57.01
C GLN A 45 36.61 -20.05 -56.36
N GLN A 46 36.26 -19.35 -55.28
CA GLN A 46 37.23 -18.70 -54.41
C GLN A 46 37.68 -19.69 -53.34
N SER A 47 38.99 -19.97 -53.30
CA SER A 47 39.64 -20.71 -52.23
C SER A 47 39.52 -19.95 -50.91
N VAL A 48 38.92 -20.57 -49.89
CA VAL A 48 38.88 -20.02 -48.52
C VAL A 48 40.31 -19.97 -47.99
N SER A 49 40.78 -18.78 -47.62
CA SER A 49 42.14 -18.63 -47.09
C SER A 49 42.26 -19.30 -45.72
N TRP A 50 43.39 -19.94 -45.45
CA TRP A 50 43.70 -20.58 -44.16
C TRP A 50 43.57 -19.63 -42.96
N GLN A 51 43.77 -18.33 -43.16
CA GLN A 51 43.59 -17.33 -42.11
C GLN A 51 42.12 -17.22 -41.68
N THR A 52 41.17 -17.32 -42.63
CA THR A 52 39.74 -17.21 -42.37
C THR A 52 39.21 -18.42 -41.57
N LEU A 53 39.75 -19.61 -41.86
CA LEU A 53 39.51 -20.85 -41.10
C LEU A 53 40.06 -20.77 -39.67
N ILE A 54 41.26 -20.23 -39.48
CA ILE A 54 41.87 -20.07 -38.15
C ILE A 54 41.07 -19.07 -37.29
N THR A 55 40.66 -17.92 -37.85
CA THR A 55 39.81 -16.96 -37.11
C THR A 55 38.45 -17.52 -36.73
N SER A 56 37.83 -18.33 -37.58
CA SER A 56 36.51 -18.93 -37.27
C SER A 56 36.62 -20.03 -36.21
N VAL A 57 37.70 -20.82 -36.22
CA VAL A 57 38.00 -21.78 -35.14
C VAL A 57 38.33 -21.08 -33.82
N LEU A 58 39.08 -19.98 -33.83
CA LEU A 58 39.41 -19.23 -32.62
C LEU A 58 38.20 -18.51 -32.00
N VAL A 59 37.29 -17.97 -32.82
CA VAL A 59 36.03 -17.37 -32.35
C VAL A 59 35.10 -18.44 -31.80
N ALA A 60 35.00 -19.61 -32.43
CA ALA A 60 34.22 -20.73 -31.92
C ALA A 60 34.80 -21.28 -30.60
N ALA A 61 36.13 -21.37 -30.47
CA ALA A 61 36.80 -21.79 -29.23
C ALA A 61 36.66 -20.76 -28.11
N ALA A 62 36.69 -19.46 -28.40
CA ALA A 62 36.44 -18.40 -27.43
C ALA A 62 34.96 -18.35 -27.01
N ALA A 63 34.02 -18.59 -27.93
CA ALA A 63 32.60 -18.71 -27.62
C ALA A 63 32.29 -19.96 -26.79
N ALA A 64 32.91 -21.10 -27.10
CA ALA A 64 32.78 -22.33 -26.32
C ALA A 64 33.44 -22.21 -24.94
N GLY A 65 34.63 -21.62 -24.86
CA GLY A 65 35.31 -21.34 -23.59
C GLY A 65 34.57 -20.32 -22.73
N GLY A 66 34.00 -19.28 -23.34
CA GLY A 66 33.17 -18.29 -22.68
C GLY A 66 31.84 -18.87 -22.18
N LEU A 67 31.21 -19.75 -22.96
CA LEU A 67 29.99 -20.46 -22.56
C LEU A 67 30.27 -21.48 -21.46
N SER A 68 31.36 -22.25 -21.55
CA SER A 68 31.78 -23.16 -20.47
C SER A 68 32.15 -22.39 -19.20
N ALA A 69 32.86 -21.26 -19.31
CA ALA A 69 33.16 -20.42 -18.15
C ALA A 69 31.90 -19.78 -17.57
N TYR A 70 30.92 -19.38 -18.39
CA TYR A 70 29.63 -18.88 -17.95
C TYR A 70 28.81 -19.97 -17.25
N LEU A 71 28.75 -21.19 -17.79
CA LEU A 71 28.08 -22.34 -17.19
C LEU A 71 28.77 -22.84 -15.91
N LEU A 72 30.10 -22.74 -15.82
CA LEU A 72 30.88 -23.10 -14.63
C LEU A 72 30.88 -21.99 -13.56
N ARG A 73 30.52 -20.76 -13.92
CA ARG A 73 30.46 -19.59 -13.03
C ARG A 73 29.04 -19.22 -12.63
N GLN A 74 28.02 -19.90 -13.17
CA GLN A 74 26.75 -20.04 -12.48
C GLN A 74 27.08 -20.49 -11.06
N PRO A 75 26.56 -19.84 -10.00
CA PRO A 75 26.60 -20.47 -8.69
C PRO A 75 26.05 -21.88 -8.90
N GLN A 76 26.77 -22.90 -8.44
CA GLN A 76 26.11 -24.17 -8.19
C GLN A 76 25.01 -23.82 -7.20
N SER A 77 23.80 -23.54 -7.72
CA SER A 77 22.57 -23.92 -7.06
C SER A 77 22.90 -25.32 -6.60
N ALA A 78 23.04 -25.48 -5.28
CA ALA A 78 23.14 -26.81 -4.71
C ALA A 78 21.87 -27.49 -5.19
N SER A 79 22.01 -28.28 -6.26
CA SER A 79 21.05 -29.26 -6.71
C SER A 79 21.08 -30.37 -5.68
N ALA A 80 20.71 -30.01 -4.45
CA ALA A 80 20.21 -30.97 -3.51
C ALA A 80 18.90 -31.42 -4.14
N THR A 81 18.85 -32.67 -4.59
CA THR A 81 17.59 -33.35 -4.83
C THR A 81 16.67 -33.06 -3.63
N PRO A 82 15.48 -32.47 -3.84
CA PRO A 82 14.56 -32.18 -2.75
C PRO A 82 14.37 -33.44 -1.91
N LYS A 83 14.48 -33.34 -0.58
CA LYS A 83 14.12 -34.46 0.28
C LYS A 83 12.66 -34.79 -0.02
N LYS A 84 12.37 -36.08 -0.22
CA LYS A 84 11.04 -36.55 -0.65
C LYS A 84 9.93 -36.34 0.39
N GLU A 85 10.29 -36.11 1.65
CA GLU A 85 9.36 -35.94 2.77
C GLU A 85 9.53 -34.58 3.45
N ARG A 86 8.40 -33.98 3.82
CA ARG A 86 8.31 -32.73 4.58
C ARG A 86 8.66 -33.01 6.03
N ASP A 87 9.93 -32.90 6.35
CA ASP A 87 10.49 -33.15 7.68
C ASP A 87 10.70 -31.81 8.43
N LEU A 88 9.70 -31.42 9.24
CA LEU A 88 9.76 -30.20 10.04
C LEU A 88 10.84 -30.28 11.11
N GLU A 89 10.95 -31.42 11.81
CA GLU A 89 11.91 -31.59 12.91
C GLU A 89 13.34 -31.49 12.39
N GLY A 90 13.66 -32.15 11.27
CA GLY A 90 14.95 -32.04 10.61
C GLY A 90 15.23 -30.62 10.09
N TYR A 91 14.22 -29.94 9.53
CA TYR A 91 14.35 -28.55 9.10
C TYR A 91 14.71 -27.61 10.27
N LEU A 92 13.98 -27.70 11.39
CA LEU A 92 14.21 -26.87 12.56
C LEU A 92 15.54 -27.22 13.26
N ALA A 93 15.89 -28.50 13.33
CA ALA A 93 17.15 -28.95 13.90
C ALA A 93 18.37 -28.44 13.09
N GLU A 94 18.30 -28.51 11.76
CA GLU A 94 19.38 -28.02 10.89
C GLU A 94 19.51 -26.49 10.98
N LEU A 95 18.40 -25.75 11.08
CA LEU A 95 18.44 -24.30 11.36
C LEU A 95 19.16 -23.99 12.67
N ALA A 96 18.78 -24.66 13.76
CA ALA A 96 19.39 -24.45 15.07
C ALA A 96 20.89 -24.77 15.08
N GLN A 97 21.27 -25.90 14.49
CA GLN A 97 22.65 -26.42 14.57
C GLN A 97 23.61 -25.76 13.59
N GLU A 98 23.21 -25.55 12.33
CA GLU A 98 24.13 -25.16 11.25
C GLU A 98 24.12 -23.66 10.95
N HIS A 99 23.08 -22.94 11.40
CA HIS A 99 22.86 -21.54 11.00
C HIS A 99 22.76 -20.57 12.17
N GLY A 100 22.96 -21.07 13.40
CA GLY A 100 23.09 -20.25 14.60
C GLY A 100 21.79 -19.55 14.97
N PHE A 101 20.66 -20.23 14.84
CA PHE A 101 19.41 -19.78 15.45
C PHE A 101 19.41 -20.19 16.92
N GLY A 102 19.19 -19.22 17.81
CA GLY A 102 19.01 -19.48 19.24
C GLY A 102 17.66 -20.15 19.55
N GLU A 103 17.53 -20.73 20.74
CA GLU A 103 16.29 -21.39 21.18
C GLU A 103 15.06 -20.47 21.13
N SER A 104 15.22 -19.19 21.48
CA SER A 104 14.13 -18.21 21.42
C SER A 104 13.77 -17.75 19.99
N GLN A 105 14.55 -18.13 18.98
CA GLN A 105 14.30 -17.77 17.58
C GLN A 105 13.50 -18.84 16.83
N ILE A 106 13.28 -20.02 17.42
CA ILE A 106 12.48 -21.10 16.83
C ILE A 106 11.41 -21.48 17.85
N VAL A 107 10.16 -21.11 17.56
CA VAL A 107 9.05 -21.21 18.52
C VAL A 107 7.95 -22.12 17.97
N THR A 108 7.44 -23.00 18.82
CA THR A 108 6.32 -23.92 18.53
C THR A 108 5.19 -23.82 19.56
N ASP A 109 5.24 -22.82 20.44
CA ASP A 109 4.24 -22.61 21.48
C ASP A 109 2.89 -22.20 20.88
N ALA A 110 1.80 -22.76 21.41
CA ALA A 110 0.47 -22.61 20.83
C ALA A 110 0.00 -21.15 20.71
N SER A 111 0.41 -20.28 21.64
CA SER A 111 0.09 -18.84 21.62
C SER A 111 0.76 -18.11 20.45
N ASP A 112 2.04 -18.38 20.23
CA ASP A 112 2.79 -17.81 19.10
C ASP A 112 2.22 -18.31 17.78
N LEU A 113 1.92 -19.60 17.67
CA LEU A 113 1.28 -20.15 16.48
C LEU A 113 -0.09 -19.49 16.21
N ASP A 114 -0.88 -19.20 17.25
CA ASP A 114 -2.19 -18.57 17.08
C ASP A 114 -2.06 -17.12 16.58
N THR A 115 -1.19 -16.33 17.21
CA THR A 115 -0.95 -14.92 16.85
C THR A 115 -0.30 -14.72 15.48
N HIS A 116 0.41 -15.74 14.98
CA HIS A 116 1.03 -15.74 13.64
C HIS A 116 0.20 -16.47 12.59
N GLY A 117 -0.86 -17.18 12.99
CA GLY A 117 -1.79 -17.85 12.08
C GLY A 117 -3.05 -17.05 11.81
N LYS A 118 -3.51 -16.28 12.81
CA LYS A 118 -4.82 -15.60 12.80
C LYS A 118 -4.66 -14.11 13.09
N SER A 119 -5.65 -13.33 12.69
CA SER A 119 -5.74 -11.91 13.01
C SER A 119 -7.11 -11.61 13.62
N PRO A 120 -7.19 -10.88 14.74
CA PRO A 120 -8.47 -10.39 15.26
C PRO A 120 -9.12 -9.37 14.30
N TRP A 121 -8.35 -8.85 13.33
CA TRP A 121 -8.78 -7.88 12.33
C TRP A 121 -9.15 -8.51 10.99
N SER A 122 -8.99 -9.82 10.85
CA SER A 122 -9.36 -10.59 9.66
C SER A 122 -10.59 -11.45 9.94
N TYR A 123 -11.41 -11.62 8.92
CA TYR A 123 -12.61 -12.45 8.90
C TYR A 123 -12.47 -13.64 7.93
N HIS A 124 -11.33 -13.72 7.24
CA HIS A 124 -10.98 -14.83 6.36
C HIS A 124 -10.59 -16.09 7.13
N PRO A 125 -10.87 -17.29 6.58
CA PRO A 125 -10.39 -18.56 7.13
C PRO A 125 -8.87 -18.55 7.33
N ALA A 126 -8.42 -19.05 8.49
CA ALA A 126 -7.03 -19.01 8.87
C ALA A 126 -6.64 -20.19 9.76
N HIS A 127 -5.44 -20.71 9.56
CA HIS A 127 -4.88 -21.81 10.34
C HIS A 127 -3.57 -21.40 11.01
N ASN A 128 -3.18 -22.15 12.03
CA ASN A 128 -1.92 -21.94 12.72
C ASN A 128 -0.76 -22.53 11.89
N PRO A 129 0.41 -21.85 11.82
CA PRO A 129 1.61 -22.43 11.24
C PRO A 129 2.11 -23.58 12.12
N SER A 130 3.08 -24.34 11.61
CA SER A 130 3.73 -25.43 12.33
C SER A 130 4.87 -24.96 13.24
N ALA A 131 5.48 -23.82 12.92
CA ALA A 131 6.47 -23.13 13.75
C ALA A 131 6.51 -21.63 13.38
N VAL A 132 7.06 -20.82 14.28
CA VAL A 132 7.47 -19.43 14.02
C VAL A 132 8.99 -19.35 14.11
N VAL A 133 9.63 -18.67 13.16
CA VAL A 133 11.08 -18.46 13.15
C VAL A 133 11.39 -16.97 13.05
N TYR A 134 12.26 -16.49 13.93
CA TYR A 134 12.62 -15.07 14.07
C TYR A 134 14.08 -14.84 13.63
N PRO A 135 14.37 -14.59 12.34
CA PRO A 135 15.73 -14.23 11.90
C PRO A 135 16.14 -12.84 12.41
N GLU A 136 17.43 -12.65 12.71
CA GLU A 136 18.01 -11.35 13.14
C GLU A 136 19.01 -10.76 12.12
N ARG A 137 19.33 -11.52 11.07
CA ARG A 137 20.31 -11.16 10.03
C ARG A 137 20.05 -11.86 8.71
N ILE A 138 20.60 -11.29 7.64
CA ILE A 138 20.35 -11.72 6.26
C ILE A 138 20.76 -13.18 6.04
N GLU A 139 21.88 -13.65 6.59
CA GLU A 139 22.34 -15.01 6.32
C GLU A 139 21.45 -16.07 6.97
N GLN A 140 20.78 -15.74 8.08
CA GLN A 140 19.75 -16.59 8.68
C GLN A 140 18.53 -16.70 7.75
N VAL A 141 18.10 -15.60 7.13
CA VAL A 141 17.01 -15.62 6.14
C VAL A 141 17.41 -16.45 4.91
N GLN A 142 18.65 -16.31 4.42
CA GLN A 142 19.16 -17.13 3.32
C GLN A 142 19.15 -18.63 3.66
N ALA A 143 19.57 -18.99 4.88
CA ALA A 143 19.54 -20.37 5.36
C ALA A 143 18.12 -20.93 5.41
N LEU A 144 17.21 -20.17 6.01
CA LEU A 144 15.77 -20.48 6.13
C LEU A 144 15.18 -20.83 4.75
N VAL A 145 15.41 -19.97 3.76
CA VAL A 145 14.89 -20.16 2.41
C VAL A 145 15.52 -21.37 1.69
N ARG A 146 16.84 -21.56 1.79
CA ARG A 146 17.52 -22.71 1.16
C ARG A 146 17.09 -24.05 1.75
N LEU A 147 16.94 -24.11 3.08
CA LEU A 147 16.46 -25.30 3.76
C LEU A 147 14.99 -25.55 3.43
N ALA A 148 14.16 -24.50 3.35
CA ALA A 148 12.76 -24.67 3.01
C ALA A 148 12.58 -25.29 1.62
N HIS A 149 13.38 -24.87 0.64
CA HIS A 149 13.43 -25.50 -0.67
C HIS A 149 13.81 -27.00 -0.58
N ARG A 150 14.84 -27.34 0.22
CA ARG A 150 15.32 -28.71 0.36
C ARG A 150 14.31 -29.63 1.07
N TYR A 151 13.63 -29.12 2.08
CA TYR A 151 12.70 -29.86 2.94
C TYR A 151 11.23 -29.75 2.49
N GLY A 152 10.94 -28.95 1.46
CA GLY A 152 9.57 -28.72 0.99
C GLY A 152 8.69 -27.97 2.01
N ILE A 153 9.29 -27.08 2.80
CA ILE A 153 8.61 -26.24 3.79
C ILE A 153 8.06 -24.99 3.11
N THR A 154 6.82 -24.63 3.43
CA THR A 154 6.22 -23.38 2.99
C THR A 154 6.56 -22.27 3.98
N LEU A 155 6.94 -21.11 3.46
CA LEU A 155 7.31 -19.95 4.24
C LEU A 155 6.29 -18.84 4.06
N VAL A 156 5.79 -18.31 5.16
CA VAL A 156 4.86 -17.18 5.17
C VAL A 156 5.52 -16.04 5.95
N PRO A 157 5.76 -14.87 5.34
CA PRO A 157 6.40 -13.77 6.04
C PRO A 157 5.42 -13.09 6.98
N PHE A 158 5.95 -12.67 8.12
CA PHE A 158 5.24 -11.93 9.16
C PHE A 158 6.10 -10.76 9.62
N ALA A 159 5.46 -9.68 10.06
CA ALA A 159 6.14 -8.51 10.63
C ALA A 159 5.22 -7.82 11.64
N GLY A 160 4.62 -6.68 11.30
CA GLY A 160 3.75 -5.95 12.25
C GLY A 160 2.45 -6.66 12.65
N GLY A 161 2.01 -7.69 11.91
CA GLY A 161 0.76 -8.42 12.20
C GLY A 161 -0.52 -7.58 12.04
N THR A 162 -0.49 -6.50 11.23
CA THR A 162 -1.56 -5.49 11.16
C THR A 162 -2.43 -5.50 9.90
N SER A 163 -2.12 -6.30 8.87
CA SER A 163 -2.94 -6.40 7.65
C SER A 163 -4.33 -7.01 7.85
N LEU A 164 -5.21 -6.76 6.88
CA LEU A 164 -6.65 -7.02 6.95
C LEU A 164 -7.13 -8.09 5.95
N GLU A 165 -6.35 -8.40 4.91
CA GLU A 165 -6.75 -9.33 3.84
C GLU A 165 -6.09 -10.72 3.92
N ALA A 166 -5.74 -11.14 5.15
CA ALA A 166 -5.19 -12.47 5.43
C ALA A 166 -3.90 -12.82 4.66
N HIS A 167 -3.02 -11.84 4.45
CA HIS A 167 -1.74 -11.98 3.77
C HIS A 167 -0.85 -13.08 4.37
N TRP A 168 -0.81 -13.17 5.70
CA TRP A 168 0.00 -14.16 6.43
C TRP A 168 -0.81 -15.35 6.96
N ALA A 169 -2.09 -15.47 6.60
CA ALA A 169 -2.86 -16.63 7.02
C ALA A 169 -2.25 -17.91 6.44
N THR A 170 -2.14 -18.95 7.26
CA THR A 170 -1.53 -20.21 6.85
C THR A 170 -2.41 -20.92 5.81
N PRO A 171 -1.90 -21.25 4.62
CA PRO A 171 -2.64 -22.08 3.66
C PRO A 171 -2.77 -23.50 4.19
N GLU A 172 -4.00 -24.05 4.20
CA GLU A 172 -4.27 -25.38 4.73
C GLU A 172 -3.66 -26.49 3.85
N HIS A 173 -3.81 -26.36 2.53
CA HIS A 173 -3.47 -27.40 1.55
C HIS A 173 -2.40 -26.96 0.53
N GLY A 174 -1.75 -27.94 -0.08
CA GLY A 174 -0.80 -27.78 -1.20
C GLY A 174 -1.47 -27.53 -2.55
N ARG A 175 -0.67 -27.23 -3.60
CA ARG A 175 -1.10 -27.15 -5.02
C ARG A 175 -1.96 -28.33 -5.51
N ASP A 176 -1.86 -29.50 -4.89
CA ASP A 176 -2.64 -30.68 -5.25
C ASP A 176 -4.01 -30.79 -4.54
N GLY A 177 -4.34 -29.80 -3.70
CA GLY A 177 -5.56 -29.72 -2.88
C GLY A 177 -5.72 -30.85 -1.85
N LYS A 178 -4.74 -31.76 -1.75
CA LYS A 178 -4.89 -33.04 -1.04
C LYS A 178 -3.92 -33.17 0.14
N ARG A 179 -2.76 -32.52 0.06
CA ARG A 179 -1.72 -32.65 1.09
C ARG A 179 -1.60 -31.40 1.94
N LYS A 180 -1.80 -31.54 3.25
CA LYS A 180 -1.58 -30.49 4.24
C LYS A 180 -0.16 -29.92 4.13
N ARG A 181 -0.01 -28.59 4.10
CA ARG A 181 1.31 -27.93 4.08
C ARG A 181 1.94 -27.94 5.47
N THR A 182 3.25 -28.11 5.51
CA THR A 182 4.07 -27.73 6.67
C THR A 182 4.48 -26.28 6.45
N VAL A 183 4.00 -25.39 7.31
CA VAL A 183 4.18 -23.95 7.15
C VAL A 183 5.00 -23.40 8.31
N VAL A 184 5.99 -22.58 7.98
CA VAL A 184 6.76 -21.81 8.95
C VAL A 184 6.44 -20.34 8.73
N SER A 185 5.95 -19.68 9.78
CA SER A 185 5.84 -18.23 9.79
C SER A 185 7.22 -17.64 10.06
N VAL A 186 7.65 -16.69 9.23
CA VAL A 186 8.96 -16.04 9.31
C VAL A 186 8.75 -14.61 9.79
N ASP A 187 8.96 -14.38 11.09
CA ASP A 187 8.74 -13.07 11.69
C ASP A 187 10.02 -12.23 11.70
N PHE A 188 9.98 -11.12 10.97
CA PHE A 188 11.07 -10.16 10.86
C PHE A 188 11.19 -9.21 12.05
N ALA A 189 10.47 -9.41 13.15
CA ALA A 189 10.51 -8.56 14.35
C ALA A 189 11.92 -8.36 14.94
N LEU A 190 12.85 -9.31 14.78
CA LEU A 190 14.24 -9.19 15.24
C LEU A 190 15.19 -8.55 14.21
N MET A 191 14.68 -8.17 13.02
CA MET A 191 15.38 -7.37 12.03
C MET A 191 14.86 -5.92 12.11
N ASP A 192 15.11 -5.25 13.23
CA ASP A 192 14.56 -3.95 13.60
C ASP A 192 15.61 -2.82 13.65
N ARG A 193 16.79 -3.02 13.04
CA ARG A 193 17.83 -2.00 13.05
C ARG A 193 17.50 -0.82 12.12
N ILE A 194 17.63 0.38 12.67
CA ILE A 194 17.71 1.64 11.91
C ILE A 194 19.18 1.95 11.70
N GLY A 195 19.61 2.06 10.44
CA GLY A 195 20.98 2.39 10.08
C GLY A 195 21.28 3.90 10.18
N ASP A 196 22.47 4.29 9.73
CA ASP A 196 22.87 5.70 9.73
C ASP A 196 21.94 6.56 8.84
N VAL A 197 21.52 7.71 9.39
CA VAL A 197 20.67 8.66 8.68
C VAL A 197 21.54 9.60 7.85
N ASN A 198 21.38 9.57 6.53
CA ASN A 198 22.06 10.50 5.61
C ASN A 198 21.28 11.82 5.57
N VAL A 199 21.46 12.66 6.60
CA VAL A 199 20.67 13.89 6.79
C VAL A 199 20.70 14.82 5.57
N ASP A 200 21.88 15.04 4.98
CA ASP A 200 22.05 15.94 3.83
C ASP A 200 21.37 15.40 2.55
N ASP A 201 21.35 14.07 2.39
CA ASP A 201 20.70 13.40 1.27
C ASP A 201 19.21 13.12 1.53
N GLY A 202 18.77 13.22 2.79
CA GLY A 202 17.41 12.95 3.26
C GLY A 202 16.99 11.51 3.00
N ASP A 203 17.81 10.53 3.38
CA ASP A 203 17.51 9.10 3.29
C ASP A 203 18.08 8.30 4.47
N VAL A 204 17.57 7.08 4.64
CA VAL A 204 17.97 6.15 5.71
C VAL A 204 17.84 4.70 5.23
N GLU A 205 18.75 3.83 5.63
CA GLU A 205 18.59 2.38 5.45
C GLU A 205 17.99 1.78 6.73
N VAL A 206 16.94 0.97 6.59
CA VAL A 206 16.26 0.31 7.70
C VAL A 206 16.04 -1.16 7.39
N GLU A 207 15.99 -1.98 8.44
CA GLU A 207 15.60 -3.38 8.33
C GLU A 207 14.08 -3.55 8.27
N ALA A 208 13.62 -4.70 7.77
CA ALA A 208 12.22 -4.94 7.44
C ALA A 208 11.26 -4.91 8.65
N GLY A 209 11.75 -5.25 9.85
CA GLY A 209 10.99 -5.27 11.09
C GLY A 209 10.81 -3.90 11.74
N VAL A 210 11.52 -2.86 11.28
CA VAL A 210 11.37 -1.49 11.81
C VAL A 210 9.93 -1.01 11.61
N LYS A 211 9.28 -0.54 12.68
CA LYS A 211 7.99 0.15 12.59
C LYS A 211 8.18 1.58 12.14
N TYR A 212 7.25 2.10 11.33
CA TYR A 212 7.41 3.45 10.79
C TYR A 212 7.35 4.52 11.89
N GLU A 213 6.61 4.28 12.97
CA GLU A 213 6.58 5.16 14.13
C GLU A 213 7.93 5.19 14.85
N ASP A 214 8.53 4.02 15.07
CA ASP A 214 9.83 3.89 15.74
C ASP A 214 10.93 4.63 14.94
N LEU A 215 10.87 4.57 13.60
CA LEU A 215 11.75 5.36 12.74
C LEU A 215 11.57 6.87 12.94
N ASN A 216 10.32 7.34 12.96
CA ASN A 216 10.02 8.75 13.14
C ASN A 216 10.39 9.26 14.54
N ASP A 217 10.16 8.45 15.57
CA ASP A 217 10.56 8.75 16.95
C ASP A 217 12.08 8.75 17.11
N HIS A 218 12.78 7.83 16.43
CA HIS A 218 14.24 7.82 16.38
C HIS A 218 14.79 9.11 15.77
N LEU A 219 14.30 9.53 14.60
CA LEU A 219 14.69 10.79 13.95
C LEU A 219 14.45 12.00 14.87
N LYS A 220 13.30 12.04 15.55
CA LYS A 220 12.95 13.08 16.51
C LYS A 220 13.89 13.10 17.71
N SER A 221 14.26 11.94 18.25
CA SER A 221 15.18 11.81 19.40
C SER A 221 16.58 12.35 19.09
N LEU A 222 17.00 12.28 17.83
CA LEU A 222 18.28 12.82 17.34
C LEU A 222 18.21 14.30 16.98
N GLY A 223 17.02 14.92 17.06
CA GLY A 223 16.80 16.31 16.65
C GLY A 223 16.89 16.52 15.13
N ILE A 224 16.75 15.45 14.34
CA ILE A 224 16.81 15.52 12.88
C ILE A 224 15.45 16.04 12.37
N PRO A 225 15.41 17.17 11.61
CA PRO A 225 14.16 17.78 11.16
C PRO A 225 13.59 17.10 9.90
N LEU A 226 13.66 15.77 9.85
CA LEU A 226 13.18 14.93 8.77
C LEU A 226 12.25 13.84 9.34
N PHE A 227 11.38 13.29 8.50
CA PHE A 227 10.50 12.18 8.86
C PHE A 227 10.18 11.30 7.64
N PHE A 228 9.82 10.05 7.87
CA PHE A 228 9.24 9.16 6.87
C PHE A 228 7.72 9.37 6.81
N PRO A 229 7.15 9.80 5.66
CA PRO A 229 5.78 10.32 5.62
C PRO A 229 4.69 9.32 5.27
N VAL A 230 5.04 8.07 4.95
CA VAL A 230 4.06 7.02 4.71
C VAL A 230 3.60 6.50 6.08
N ASP A 231 2.31 6.64 6.38
CA ASP A 231 1.74 6.52 7.73
C ASP A 231 0.46 5.65 7.77
N PRO A 232 0.58 4.34 7.47
CA PRO A 232 -0.56 3.43 7.56
C PRO A 232 -0.96 3.19 9.02
N GLY A 233 -1.89 2.25 9.23
CA GLY A 233 -2.35 1.84 10.56
C GLY A 233 -1.19 1.59 11.56
N PRO A 234 -1.35 1.98 12.84
CA PRO A 234 -0.28 1.85 13.83
C PRO A 234 0.26 0.42 13.99
N GLY A 235 1.56 0.30 14.26
CA GLY A 235 2.25 -0.98 14.43
C GLY A 235 2.73 -1.62 13.12
N ALA A 236 2.51 -0.98 11.98
CA ALA A 236 2.99 -1.47 10.69
C ALA A 236 4.52 -1.38 10.56
N ALA A 237 5.14 -2.51 10.21
CA ALA A 237 6.57 -2.60 9.93
C ALA A 237 6.87 -2.34 8.45
N ILE A 238 8.02 -1.71 8.15
CA ILE A 238 8.43 -1.27 6.80
C ILE A 238 8.37 -2.41 5.77
N GLY A 239 8.83 -3.61 6.13
CA GLY A 239 8.76 -4.77 5.23
C GLY A 239 7.33 -5.15 4.86
N GLY A 240 6.42 -5.15 5.84
CA GLY A 240 4.99 -5.38 5.64
C GLY A 240 4.35 -4.28 4.79
N MET A 241 4.65 -3.01 5.09
CA MET A 241 4.18 -1.86 4.31
C MET A 241 4.58 -1.97 2.84
N MET A 242 5.84 -2.33 2.56
CA MET A 242 6.31 -2.55 1.20
C MET A 242 5.61 -3.73 0.55
N ALA A 243 5.48 -4.84 1.26
CA ALA A 243 4.90 -6.08 0.74
C ALA A 243 3.42 -5.93 0.38
N THR A 244 2.63 -5.12 1.11
CA THR A 244 1.20 -4.88 0.82
C THR A 244 0.96 -3.61 -0.01
N GLY A 245 1.88 -2.64 0.04
CA GLY A 245 1.67 -1.30 -0.50
C GLY A 245 0.93 -0.34 0.44
N GLY A 246 0.85 -0.66 1.74
CA GLY A 246 0.13 0.14 2.73
C GLY A 246 0.66 1.57 2.87
N SER A 247 -0.22 2.57 2.74
CA SER A 247 0.17 3.97 2.53
C SER A 247 -0.28 4.93 3.64
N GLY A 248 -1.58 5.10 3.86
CA GLY A 248 -2.13 5.97 4.90
C GLY A 248 -2.37 7.42 4.50
N THR A 249 -2.61 8.26 5.51
CA THR A 249 -3.19 9.62 5.37
C THR A 249 -2.28 10.62 4.64
N GLY A 250 -0.97 10.37 4.56
CA GLY A 250 0.01 11.21 3.90
C GLY A 250 0.09 11.04 2.38
N ALA A 251 -0.59 10.04 1.81
CA ALA A 251 -0.43 9.66 0.41
C ALA A 251 -0.80 10.77 -0.58
N VAL A 252 -1.83 11.57 -0.29
CA VAL A 252 -2.20 12.76 -1.08
C VAL A 252 -1.03 13.73 -1.32
N ARG A 253 -0.11 13.89 -0.36
CA ARG A 253 1.00 14.85 -0.45
C ARG A 253 2.32 14.21 -0.85
N TYR A 254 2.58 13.01 -0.34
CA TYR A 254 3.87 12.33 -0.42
C TYR A 254 3.87 11.14 -1.38
N GLY A 255 2.71 10.73 -1.88
CA GLY A 255 2.56 9.52 -2.66
C GLY A 255 2.47 8.27 -1.78
N THR A 256 2.22 7.15 -2.43
CA THR A 256 1.97 5.86 -1.77
C THR A 256 3.26 5.12 -1.44
N MET A 257 3.15 4.01 -0.72
CA MET A 257 4.28 3.10 -0.48
C MET A 257 4.82 2.50 -1.80
N LYS A 258 3.94 2.30 -2.79
CA LYS A 258 4.31 1.93 -4.17
C LYS A 258 4.91 3.11 -4.96
N GLY A 259 4.96 4.31 -4.38
CA GLY A 259 5.54 5.53 -4.94
C GLY A 259 7.05 5.69 -4.71
N ASP A 260 7.54 6.94 -4.71
CA ASP A 260 8.98 7.26 -4.77
C ASP A 260 9.69 7.29 -3.40
N TYR A 261 9.00 6.92 -2.33
CA TYR A 261 9.55 6.95 -0.97
C TYR A 261 10.38 5.71 -0.60
N VAL A 262 10.26 4.65 -1.38
CA VAL A 262 11.17 3.50 -1.33
C VAL A 262 12.25 3.68 -2.39
N LEU A 263 13.47 3.99 -1.96
CA LEU A 263 14.59 4.21 -2.87
C LEU A 263 15.25 2.94 -3.35
N ASN A 264 15.25 1.85 -2.58
CA ASN A 264 15.58 0.49 -3.04
C ASN A 264 15.23 -0.49 -1.92
N ALA A 265 15.25 -1.77 -2.26
CA ALA A 265 15.12 -2.89 -1.33
C ALA A 265 16.30 -3.86 -1.47
N THR A 266 16.72 -4.45 -0.35
CA THR A 266 17.49 -5.69 -0.31
C THR A 266 16.52 -6.85 -0.09
N VAL A 267 16.58 -7.86 -0.95
CA VAL A 267 15.61 -8.96 -1.00
C VAL A 267 16.34 -10.29 -0.98
N VAL A 268 15.84 -11.24 -0.20
CA VAL A 268 16.24 -12.66 -0.25
C VAL A 268 15.26 -13.39 -1.17
N LEU A 269 15.78 -13.90 -2.29
CA LEU A 269 15.01 -14.65 -3.28
C LEU A 269 14.78 -16.11 -2.83
N PRO A 270 13.83 -16.85 -3.44
CA PRO A 270 13.50 -18.24 -3.08
C PRO A 270 14.66 -19.24 -3.23
N ASN A 271 15.70 -18.91 -3.98
CA ASN A 271 16.94 -19.69 -4.08
C ASN A 271 17.97 -19.33 -2.98
N GLY A 272 17.65 -18.38 -2.10
CA GLY A 272 18.53 -17.84 -1.06
C GLY A 272 19.55 -16.82 -1.56
N GLU A 273 19.45 -16.33 -2.79
CA GLU A 273 20.27 -15.21 -3.28
C GLU A 273 19.81 -13.90 -2.65
N VAL A 274 20.77 -13.02 -2.35
CA VAL A 274 20.50 -11.68 -1.85
C VAL A 274 20.73 -10.69 -2.97
N ILE A 275 19.68 -9.96 -3.34
CA ILE A 275 19.76 -8.93 -4.38
C ILE A 275 19.52 -7.56 -3.78
N LYS A 276 20.19 -6.55 -4.35
CA LYS A 276 19.82 -5.13 -4.15
C LYS A 276 19.15 -4.63 -5.42
N THR A 277 17.89 -4.24 -5.30
CA THR A 277 17.01 -4.00 -6.45
C THR A 277 17.43 -2.81 -7.31
N ARG A 278 18.06 -1.79 -6.74
CA ARG A 278 18.71 -0.69 -7.46
C ARG A 278 19.66 0.11 -6.56
N SER A 279 20.39 1.05 -7.16
CA SER A 279 21.25 1.99 -6.41
C SER A 279 20.45 2.95 -5.52
N ARG A 280 21.09 3.61 -4.55
CA ARG A 280 20.46 4.62 -3.68
C ARG A 280 20.08 5.94 -4.37
N ALA A 281 20.51 6.16 -5.62
CA ALA A 281 20.27 7.42 -6.31
C ALA A 281 18.76 7.67 -6.51
N ARG A 282 18.30 8.90 -6.25
CA ARG A 282 16.88 9.30 -6.37
C ARG A 282 16.33 9.17 -7.79
N LYS A 283 17.17 9.26 -8.80
CA LYS A 283 16.81 9.12 -10.21
C LYS A 283 17.73 8.10 -10.87
N SER A 284 17.13 7.17 -11.60
CA SER A 284 17.85 6.19 -12.40
C SER A 284 17.05 5.87 -13.65
N SER A 285 17.76 5.62 -14.75
CA SER A 285 17.20 5.04 -15.98
C SER A 285 17.94 3.74 -16.36
N ALA A 286 18.68 3.17 -15.40
CA ALA A 286 19.43 1.94 -15.59
C ALA A 286 18.50 0.72 -15.49
N GLY A 287 17.85 0.39 -16.61
CA GLY A 287 16.94 -0.75 -16.71
C GLY A 287 15.62 -0.57 -15.96
N PRO A 288 14.80 -1.64 -15.86
CA PRO A 288 13.56 -1.65 -15.10
C PRO A 288 13.80 -1.41 -13.60
N ASP A 289 12.85 -0.74 -12.95
CA ASP A 289 12.89 -0.60 -11.49
C ASP A 289 12.43 -1.90 -10.82
N LEU A 290 13.39 -2.75 -10.47
CA LEU A 290 13.12 -4.03 -9.80
C LEU A 290 12.52 -3.84 -8.41
N THR A 291 12.67 -2.68 -7.77
CA THR A 291 12.03 -2.44 -6.47
C THR A 291 10.52 -2.55 -6.62
N LYS A 292 9.95 -2.03 -7.72
CA LYS A 292 8.51 -2.07 -8.00
C LYS A 292 7.96 -3.48 -8.19
N LEU A 293 8.79 -4.46 -8.51
CA LEU A 293 8.36 -5.86 -8.59
C LEU A 293 8.02 -6.45 -7.21
N PHE A 294 8.70 -5.98 -6.15
CA PHE A 294 8.50 -6.49 -4.78
C PHE A 294 7.49 -5.65 -3.97
N LEU A 295 7.19 -4.42 -4.40
CA LEU A 295 6.18 -3.60 -3.74
C LEU A 295 4.78 -4.09 -4.08
N GLY A 296 4.03 -4.56 -3.08
CA GLY A 296 2.75 -5.24 -3.31
C GLY A 296 2.88 -6.71 -3.73
N SER A 297 4.07 -7.33 -3.60
CA SER A 297 4.24 -8.75 -3.92
C SER A 297 3.84 -9.69 -2.77
N GLU A 298 3.51 -9.14 -1.60
CA GLU A 298 2.94 -9.85 -0.46
C GLU A 298 3.77 -11.06 0.01
N GLY A 299 5.09 -10.97 -0.17
CA GLY A 299 6.02 -12.05 0.14
C GLY A 299 6.06 -13.19 -0.88
N CYS A 300 5.26 -13.17 -1.95
CA CYS A 300 5.18 -14.24 -2.93
C CYS A 300 6.41 -14.33 -3.85
N LEU A 301 7.20 -13.26 -4.00
CA LEU A 301 8.38 -13.24 -4.89
C LEU A 301 9.71 -13.28 -4.14
N GLY A 302 9.69 -13.17 -2.81
CA GLY A 302 10.89 -13.11 -1.97
C GLY A 302 10.65 -12.26 -0.72
N PHE A 303 11.64 -12.27 0.17
CA PHE A 303 11.57 -11.54 1.43
C PHE A 303 12.35 -10.25 1.37
N ILE A 304 11.64 -9.13 1.52
CA ILE A 304 12.26 -7.82 1.73
C ILE A 304 12.88 -7.84 3.13
N VAL A 305 14.20 -7.70 3.22
CA VAL A 305 14.95 -7.74 4.50
C VAL A 305 15.50 -6.38 4.91
N LYS A 306 15.72 -5.48 3.94
CA LYS A 306 16.10 -4.08 4.16
C LYS A 306 15.50 -3.16 3.11
N ALA A 307 15.36 -1.88 3.44
CA ALA A 307 14.99 -0.84 2.51
C ALA A 307 15.83 0.42 2.72
N THR A 308 16.20 1.10 1.62
CA THR A 308 16.60 2.50 1.70
C THR A 308 15.35 3.36 1.47
N LEU A 309 15.00 4.18 2.45
CA LEU A 309 13.82 5.03 2.44
C LEU A 309 14.21 6.50 2.27
N ARG A 310 13.41 7.23 1.51
CA ARG A 310 13.50 8.68 1.43
C ARG A 310 12.84 9.31 2.66
N LEU A 311 13.42 10.38 3.18
CA LEU A 311 12.84 11.21 4.22
C LEU A 311 12.33 12.55 3.65
N ALA A 312 11.27 13.07 4.26
CA ALA A 312 10.69 14.37 3.98
C ALA A 312 11.08 15.39 5.06
N PRO A 313 11.20 16.68 4.74
CA PRO A 313 11.34 17.73 5.75
C PRO A 313 10.13 17.77 6.68
N LEU A 314 10.37 17.81 8.00
CA LEU A 314 9.32 18.02 8.99
C LEU A 314 8.96 19.51 9.02
N LEU A 315 7.72 19.83 8.63
CA LEU A 315 7.22 21.20 8.57
C LEU A 315 6.05 21.41 9.55
N PRO A 316 5.87 22.62 10.11
CA PRO A 316 4.72 22.94 10.95
C PRO A 316 3.39 22.68 10.26
N THR A 317 2.38 22.29 11.03
CA THR A 317 1.04 22.02 10.54
C THR A 317 -0.04 22.84 11.26
N SER A 318 -1.14 23.12 10.57
CA SER A 318 -2.43 23.51 11.16
C SER A 318 -3.45 22.43 10.85
N ILE A 319 -4.44 22.24 11.71
CA ILE A 319 -5.54 21.31 11.43
C ILE A 319 -6.84 22.07 11.30
N ALA A 320 -7.58 21.82 10.23
CA ALA A 320 -8.89 22.36 9.98
C ALA A 320 -9.94 21.24 9.96
N VAL A 321 -11.02 21.39 10.72
CA VAL A 321 -12.22 20.54 10.62
C VAL A 321 -13.34 21.37 9.99
N VAL A 322 -13.80 20.93 8.83
CA VAL A 322 -14.71 21.67 7.95
C VAL A 322 -15.98 20.84 7.74
N PRO A 323 -17.11 21.21 8.36
CA PRO A 323 -18.36 20.46 8.24
C PRO A 323 -19.18 20.89 7.02
N PHE A 324 -19.86 19.94 6.40
CA PHE A 324 -20.64 20.11 5.17
C PHE A 324 -22.09 19.64 5.34
N PRO A 325 -23.03 20.12 4.50
CA PRO A 325 -24.41 19.64 4.53
C PRO A 325 -24.57 18.16 4.16
N SER A 326 -23.72 17.64 3.27
CA SER A 326 -23.75 16.25 2.80
C SER A 326 -22.34 15.71 2.52
N VAL A 327 -22.23 14.37 2.36
CA VAL A 327 -20.97 13.73 1.95
C VAL A 327 -20.56 14.17 0.54
N ARG A 328 -21.52 14.34 -0.38
CA ARG A 328 -21.24 14.86 -1.73
C ARG A 328 -20.63 16.26 -1.70
N ASP A 329 -21.13 17.15 -0.85
CA ASP A 329 -20.57 18.49 -0.68
C ASP A 329 -19.12 18.43 -0.16
N ALA A 330 -18.85 17.55 0.81
CA ALA A 330 -17.51 17.34 1.35
C ALA A 330 -16.54 16.81 0.28
N CYS A 331 -16.93 15.78 -0.48
CA CYS A 331 -16.12 15.25 -1.58
C CYS A 331 -15.88 16.30 -2.69
N SER A 332 -16.91 17.08 -3.03
CA SER A 332 -16.80 18.13 -4.04
C SER A 332 -15.86 19.26 -3.60
N ALA A 333 -15.89 19.60 -2.31
CA ALA A 333 -14.94 20.53 -1.71
C ALA A 333 -13.51 19.99 -1.72
N ALA A 334 -13.29 18.72 -1.34
CA ALA A 334 -11.99 18.06 -1.39
C ALA A 334 -11.40 18.07 -2.81
N GLN A 335 -12.20 17.72 -3.82
CA GLN A 335 -11.80 17.81 -5.23
C GLN A 335 -11.38 19.24 -5.62
N ASN A 336 -12.14 20.25 -5.17
CA ASN A 336 -11.85 21.66 -5.47
C ASN A 336 -10.57 22.16 -4.77
N ILE A 337 -10.31 21.70 -3.55
CA ILE A 337 -9.09 21.98 -2.78
C ILE A 337 -7.87 21.44 -3.54
N LEU A 338 -7.93 20.20 -4.01
CA LEU A 338 -6.87 19.57 -4.78
C LEU A 338 -6.67 20.23 -6.15
N ALA A 339 -7.75 20.45 -6.90
CA ALA A 339 -7.70 21.04 -8.24
C ALA A 339 -7.14 22.47 -8.25
N GLN A 340 -7.27 23.20 -7.14
CA GLN A 340 -6.67 24.53 -6.99
C GLN A 340 -5.23 24.48 -6.50
N GLY A 341 -4.71 23.34 -6.03
CA GLY A 341 -3.35 23.23 -5.49
C GLY A 341 -3.22 23.91 -4.13
N VAL A 342 -4.17 23.67 -3.22
CA VAL A 342 -4.02 24.03 -1.81
C VAL A 342 -2.94 23.15 -1.17
N GLY A 343 -2.05 23.74 -0.36
CA GLY A 343 -0.97 23.05 0.34
C GLY A 343 -1.46 22.16 1.48
N VAL A 344 -2.00 20.98 1.12
CA VAL A 344 -2.47 19.97 2.08
C VAL A 344 -1.40 18.91 2.33
N GLN A 345 -1.35 18.41 3.56
CA GLN A 345 -0.63 17.19 3.93
C GLN A 345 -1.56 15.98 3.94
N CYS A 346 -2.79 16.16 4.43
CA CYS A 346 -3.84 15.14 4.52
C CYS A 346 -5.20 15.78 4.24
N ILE A 347 -6.13 15.04 3.62
CA ILE A 347 -7.55 15.38 3.52
C ILE A 347 -8.37 14.12 3.81
N GLU A 348 -8.94 14.06 5.00
CA GLU A 348 -9.69 12.91 5.49
C GLU A 348 -11.18 13.26 5.60
N LEU A 349 -12.08 12.32 5.34
CA LEU A 349 -13.52 12.46 5.54
C LEU A 349 -13.99 11.56 6.69
N LEU A 350 -14.81 12.11 7.57
CA LEU A 350 -15.63 11.36 8.53
C LEU A 350 -17.09 11.78 8.31
N ASP A 351 -18.01 10.82 8.19
CA ASP A 351 -19.44 11.15 8.07
C ASP A 351 -20.10 11.53 9.40
N ASP A 352 -21.37 11.90 9.32
CA ASP A 352 -22.20 12.23 10.48
C ASP A 352 -22.30 11.06 11.48
N THR A 353 -22.46 9.83 11.00
CA THR A 353 -22.51 8.63 11.85
C THR A 353 -21.21 8.44 12.63
N MET A 354 -20.06 8.59 11.96
CA MET A 354 -18.75 8.49 12.58
C MET A 354 -18.56 9.57 13.66
N LEU A 355 -18.93 10.81 13.39
CA LEU A 355 -18.80 11.89 14.39
C LEU A 355 -19.77 11.74 15.56
N GLN A 356 -20.98 11.18 15.35
CA GLN A 356 -21.89 10.84 16.44
C GLN A 356 -21.26 9.82 17.39
N VAL A 357 -20.67 8.75 16.86
CA VAL A 357 -20.11 7.69 17.71
C VAL A 357 -18.81 8.12 18.39
N ILE A 358 -18.01 8.97 17.73
CA ILE A 358 -16.85 9.62 18.36
C ILE A 358 -17.30 10.51 19.52
N ASN A 359 -18.29 11.39 19.32
CA ASN A 359 -18.82 12.25 20.38
C ASN A 359 -19.36 11.44 21.56
N ARG A 360 -20.02 10.30 21.31
CA ARG A 360 -20.51 9.40 22.38
C ARG A 360 -19.35 8.71 23.12
N ALA A 361 -18.36 8.21 22.38
CA ALA A 361 -17.22 7.51 22.96
C ALA A 361 -16.35 8.45 23.82
N THR A 362 -16.19 9.72 23.42
CA THR A 362 -15.49 10.72 24.23
C THR A 362 -16.27 11.05 25.50
N ALA A 363 -17.59 11.26 25.39
CA ALA A 363 -18.44 11.56 26.54
C ALA A 363 -18.55 10.38 27.54
N ALA A 364 -18.48 9.13 27.07
CA ALA A 364 -18.59 7.94 27.94
C ALA A 364 -17.32 7.66 28.77
N ASN A 365 -16.15 8.14 28.32
CA ASN A 365 -14.92 8.06 29.12
C ASN A 365 -14.93 9.04 30.31
N ASP A 366 -15.89 9.97 30.33
CA ASP A 366 -16.20 10.83 31.46
C ASP A 366 -17.36 10.20 32.23
N GLY A 367 -17.05 9.33 33.20
CA GLY A 367 -18.06 8.77 34.10
C GLY A 367 -18.93 9.86 34.75
N PRO A 368 -20.10 9.51 35.34
CA PRO A 368 -20.98 10.51 35.93
C PRO A 368 -20.22 11.29 37.01
N SER A 369 -20.09 12.61 36.82
CA SER A 369 -19.56 13.53 37.83
C SER A 369 -20.48 13.52 39.05
N THR A 370 -20.30 12.56 39.95
CA THR A 370 -20.80 12.65 41.33
C THR A 370 -19.81 13.47 42.13
N SER A 371 -20.25 14.66 42.52
CA SER A 371 -19.57 15.49 43.51
C SER A 371 -19.52 14.76 44.86
N THR A 372 -18.41 14.11 45.18
CA THR A 372 -18.04 13.89 46.59
C THR A 372 -16.53 13.90 46.73
N SER A 373 -16.06 14.86 47.52
CA SER A 373 -14.71 14.95 48.07
C SER A 373 -14.22 13.61 48.65
N THR A 374 -13.00 13.19 48.35
CA THR A 374 -11.98 12.76 49.33
C THR A 374 -10.61 12.62 48.64
N THR A 375 -9.62 13.28 49.24
CA THR A 375 -8.17 13.24 49.01
C THR A 375 -7.58 11.83 48.90
N SER A 376 -6.78 11.57 47.85
CA SER A 376 -5.44 10.98 48.00
C SER A 376 -4.60 11.17 46.74
N SER A 377 -3.33 11.45 47.00
CA SER A 377 -2.28 11.85 46.07
C SER A 377 -1.62 10.65 45.39
N SER A 378 -1.61 10.64 44.06
CA SER A 378 -0.49 10.08 43.31
C SER A 378 -0.40 10.76 41.95
N SER A 379 0.80 11.24 41.67
CA SER A 379 1.17 12.11 40.56
C SER A 379 1.31 11.33 39.26
N SER A 380 0.39 11.56 38.32
CA SER A 380 0.69 11.54 36.90
C SER A 380 -0.05 12.71 36.27
N SER A 381 0.70 13.53 35.54
CA SER A 381 0.29 14.79 34.94
C SER A 381 -0.72 14.57 33.80
N SER A 382 -1.99 14.36 34.15
CA SER A 382 -3.10 14.50 33.22
C SER A 382 -3.43 15.99 33.10
N SER A 383 -2.89 16.61 32.06
CA SER A 383 -3.38 17.91 31.61
C SER A 383 -4.80 17.69 31.11
N SER A 384 -5.76 18.39 31.71
CA SER A 384 -7.16 18.45 31.29
C SER A 384 -7.26 18.93 29.84
N LYS A 385 -7.15 18.01 28.87
CA LYS A 385 -7.43 18.25 27.45
C LYS A 385 -8.94 18.45 27.33
N GLY A 386 -9.36 19.71 27.13
CA GLY A 386 -10.77 20.05 26.93
C GLY A 386 -11.42 19.21 25.83
N GLU A 387 -12.61 18.69 26.13
CA GLU A 387 -13.38 17.82 25.25
C GLU A 387 -13.73 18.55 23.94
N ILE A 388 -13.26 18.05 22.79
CA ILE A 388 -13.61 18.60 21.48
C ILE A 388 -14.87 17.91 20.98
N ARG A 389 -16.03 18.51 21.24
CA ARG A 389 -17.28 18.06 20.65
C ARG A 389 -17.36 18.45 19.17
N HIS A 390 -17.48 17.48 18.27
CA HIS A 390 -17.60 17.72 16.83
C HIS A 390 -19.04 18.00 16.41
N LEU A 391 -19.24 18.77 15.34
CA LEU A 391 -20.55 18.88 14.71
C LEU A 391 -20.86 17.56 14.02
N GLU A 392 -22.03 16.99 14.29
CA GLU A 392 -22.48 15.69 13.74
C GLU A 392 -22.96 15.85 12.29
N LYS A 393 -22.00 16.21 11.42
CA LYS A 393 -22.18 16.46 9.99
C LYS A 393 -20.98 15.87 9.25
N PRO A 394 -21.14 15.41 7.99
CA PRO A 394 -20.00 15.02 7.18
C PRO A 394 -18.93 16.11 7.18
N SER A 395 -17.71 15.77 7.56
CA SER A 395 -16.65 16.75 7.79
C SER A 395 -15.35 16.32 7.16
N LEU A 396 -14.66 17.29 6.56
CA LEU A 396 -13.27 17.14 6.16
C LEU A 396 -12.34 17.49 7.33
N PHE A 397 -11.37 16.63 7.58
CA PHE A 397 -10.24 16.84 8.47
C PHE A 397 -9.01 17.08 7.60
N ILE A 398 -8.51 18.32 7.60
CA ILE A 398 -7.46 18.77 6.68
C ILE A 398 -6.23 19.15 7.51
N LYS A 399 -5.08 18.55 7.20
CA LYS A 399 -3.77 19.04 7.67
C LYS A 399 -3.20 19.99 6.64
N LEU A 400 -2.98 21.25 7.01
CA LEU A 400 -2.31 22.25 6.22
C LEU A 400 -0.85 22.35 6.66
N GLN A 401 0.10 22.27 5.73
CA GLN A 401 1.52 22.17 6.08
C GLN A 401 2.33 23.32 5.45
N GLY A 402 3.24 23.89 6.24
CA GLY A 402 4.16 24.92 5.79
C GLY A 402 4.47 25.94 6.87
N ASN A 403 5.22 26.98 6.49
CA ASN A 403 5.38 28.15 7.36
C ASN A 403 4.05 28.89 7.56
N ASP A 404 4.02 29.86 8.47
CA ASP A 404 2.81 30.61 8.83
C ASP A 404 2.15 31.32 7.66
N VAL A 405 2.93 31.83 6.70
CA VAL A 405 2.40 32.53 5.52
C VAL A 405 1.66 31.56 4.61
N HIS A 406 2.27 30.42 4.31
CA HIS A 406 1.65 29.38 3.48
C HIS A 406 0.38 28.82 4.14
N ARG A 407 0.46 28.45 5.43
CA ARG A 407 -0.69 27.87 6.15
C ARG A 407 -1.89 28.82 6.23
N ARG A 408 -1.66 30.12 6.47
CA ARG A 408 -2.74 31.12 6.51
C ARG A 408 -3.39 31.32 5.14
N GLU A 409 -2.59 31.32 4.08
CA GLU A 409 -3.11 31.43 2.71
C GLU A 409 -3.91 30.18 2.32
N ASP A 410 -3.40 28.99 2.61
CA ASP A 410 -4.12 27.75 2.35
C ASP A 410 -5.41 27.65 3.19
N GLU A 411 -5.39 28.08 4.44
CA GLU A 411 -6.61 28.17 5.26
C GLU A 411 -7.65 29.11 4.63
N ARG A 412 -7.23 30.31 4.20
CA ARG A 412 -8.11 31.28 3.51
C ARG A 412 -8.75 30.66 2.26
N ARG A 413 -7.97 29.89 1.49
CA ARG A 413 -8.45 29.19 0.29
C ARG A 413 -9.42 28.06 0.64
N VAL A 414 -9.13 27.26 1.67
CA VAL A 414 -10.05 26.22 2.18
C VAL A 414 -11.38 26.83 2.59
N ARG A 415 -11.38 27.93 3.38
CA ARG A 415 -12.61 28.63 3.79
C ARG A 415 -13.42 29.12 2.58
N ALA A 416 -12.75 29.74 1.60
CA ALA A 416 -13.39 30.23 0.38
C ALA A 416 -14.00 29.10 -0.47
N ILE A 417 -13.36 27.93 -0.53
CA ILE A 417 -13.88 26.75 -1.23
C ILE A 417 -15.06 26.16 -0.44
N ALA A 418 -14.90 25.98 0.87
CA ALA A 418 -15.91 25.39 1.73
C ALA A 418 -17.24 26.18 1.70
N ALA A 419 -17.16 27.51 1.63
CA ALA A 419 -18.33 28.38 1.49
C ALA A 419 -19.16 28.11 0.23
N LYS A 420 -18.51 27.73 -0.89
CA LYS A 420 -19.21 27.37 -2.14
C LYS A 420 -20.03 26.08 -2.01
N TRP A 421 -19.65 25.22 -1.08
CA TRP A 421 -20.27 23.91 -0.82
C TRP A 421 -21.09 23.92 0.48
N GLY A 422 -21.61 25.10 0.88
CA GLY A 422 -22.58 25.22 1.97
C GLY A 422 -22.01 25.18 3.39
N CYS A 423 -20.68 25.17 3.56
CA CYS A 423 -20.07 25.31 4.88
C CYS A 423 -20.14 26.78 5.36
N ARG A 424 -20.58 26.99 6.60
CA ARG A 424 -20.57 28.34 7.21
C ARG A 424 -19.22 28.55 7.90
N ASP A 425 -18.61 29.71 7.69
CA ASP A 425 -17.28 30.01 8.24
C ASP A 425 -17.18 29.82 9.77
N ARG A 426 -18.23 30.18 10.51
CA ARG A 426 -18.33 29.99 11.97
C ARG A 426 -18.33 28.53 12.43
N ASP A 427 -18.63 27.58 11.54
CA ASP A 427 -18.65 26.15 11.86
C ASP A 427 -17.26 25.50 11.65
N ILE A 428 -16.33 26.21 10.99
CA ILE A 428 -14.97 25.72 10.72
C ILE A 428 -14.10 25.90 11.97
N LYS A 429 -13.51 24.79 12.44
CA LYS A 429 -12.54 24.80 13.54
C LYS A 429 -11.13 24.71 12.98
N VAL A 430 -10.22 25.57 13.44
CA VAL A 430 -8.80 25.53 13.04
C VAL A 430 -7.91 25.65 14.27
N THR A 431 -6.85 24.84 14.32
CA THR A 431 -5.80 24.86 15.34
C THR A 431 -4.43 25.09 14.69
N HIS A 432 -3.49 25.67 15.44
CA HIS A 432 -2.19 26.09 14.92
C HIS A 432 -0.98 25.62 15.74
N ASP A 433 -1.21 25.19 16.99
CA ASP A 433 -0.18 24.62 17.86
C ASP A 433 -0.28 23.08 17.89
N GLU A 434 0.84 22.44 18.18
CA GLU A 434 0.97 20.98 18.12
C GLU A 434 -0.01 20.26 19.04
N ALA A 435 -0.17 20.72 20.29
CA ALA A 435 -1.03 20.05 21.26
C ALA A 435 -2.52 20.09 20.86
N SER A 436 -2.99 21.24 20.37
CA SER A 436 -4.36 21.39 19.87
C SER A 436 -4.56 20.64 18.55
N ASN A 437 -3.56 20.61 17.67
CA ASN A 437 -3.58 19.81 16.45
C ASN A 437 -3.75 18.31 16.78
N GLU A 438 -2.91 17.76 17.65
CA GLU A 438 -3.02 16.36 18.08
C GLU A 438 -4.41 16.05 18.67
N ALA A 439 -4.94 16.95 19.49
CA ALA A 439 -6.27 16.78 20.09
C ALA A 439 -7.38 16.76 19.02
N LEU A 440 -7.33 17.68 18.04
CA LEU A 440 -8.34 17.76 16.98
C LEU A 440 -8.23 16.59 15.98
N TRP A 441 -7.02 16.14 15.66
CA TRP A 441 -6.78 14.99 14.77
C TRP A 441 -7.12 13.65 15.42
N ARG A 442 -7.16 13.59 16.75
CA ARG A 442 -7.43 12.35 17.49
C ARG A 442 -8.70 11.65 17.03
N ALA A 443 -9.76 12.41 16.70
CA ALA A 443 -11.02 11.86 16.18
C ALA A 443 -10.80 10.94 14.97
N ARG A 444 -9.91 11.32 14.04
CA ARG A 444 -9.56 10.48 12.89
C ARG A 444 -8.77 9.23 13.28
N LYS A 445 -7.89 9.32 14.28
CA LYS A 445 -7.05 8.20 14.75
C LYS A 445 -7.85 7.13 15.51
N ILE A 446 -8.92 7.51 16.22
CA ILE A 446 -9.72 6.58 17.04
C ILE A 446 -10.96 6.03 16.32
N ALA A 447 -11.16 6.38 15.05
CA ALA A 447 -12.40 6.10 14.33
C ALA A 447 -12.82 4.63 14.37
N LEU A 448 -11.89 3.69 14.16
CA LEU A 448 -12.16 2.26 14.20
C LEU A 448 -12.72 1.80 15.57
N TRP A 449 -12.05 2.18 16.66
CA TRP A 449 -12.49 1.83 18.02
C TRP A 449 -13.81 2.51 18.38
N SER A 450 -13.99 3.77 17.99
CA SER A 450 -15.26 4.47 18.19
C SER A 450 -16.42 3.86 17.41
N ALA A 451 -16.18 3.32 16.21
CA ALA A 451 -17.20 2.63 15.43
C ALA A 451 -17.63 1.32 16.11
N ILE A 452 -16.68 0.49 16.55
CA ILE A 452 -16.98 -0.77 17.24
C ILE A 452 -17.75 -0.51 18.53
N GLU A 453 -17.22 0.35 19.40
CA GLU A 453 -17.83 0.61 20.71
C GLU A 453 -19.18 1.34 20.59
N GLY A 454 -19.27 2.29 19.65
CA GLY A 454 -20.48 3.10 19.43
C GLY A 454 -21.55 2.41 18.57
N ALA A 455 -21.31 1.20 18.09
CA ALA A 455 -22.28 0.44 17.31
C ALA A 455 -23.56 0.15 18.12
N PRO A 456 -24.74 0.01 17.48
CA PRO A 456 -26.01 -0.24 18.18
C PRO A 456 -25.95 -1.43 19.14
N GLY A 457 -26.16 -1.21 20.45
CA GLY A 457 -26.03 -2.26 21.48
C GLY A 457 -24.66 -2.38 22.16
N GLY A 458 -23.70 -1.49 21.84
CA GLY A 458 -22.35 -1.48 22.41
C GLY A 458 -21.34 -2.33 21.61
N GLY A 459 -20.06 -2.32 22.00
CA GLY A 459 -18.99 -3.03 21.29
C GLY A 459 -18.79 -4.51 21.66
N GLN A 460 -19.43 -5.00 22.73
CA GLN A 460 -19.19 -6.35 23.23
C GLN A 460 -19.56 -7.43 22.19
N GLY A 461 -18.61 -8.33 21.91
CA GLY A 461 -18.82 -9.45 20.99
C GLY A 461 -18.88 -9.06 19.51
N LYS A 462 -18.51 -7.82 19.15
CA LYS A 462 -18.54 -7.35 17.76
C LYS A 462 -17.18 -7.42 17.08
N LYS A 463 -17.23 -7.61 15.77
CA LYS A 463 -16.11 -7.49 14.84
C LYS A 463 -16.37 -6.36 13.86
N CYS A 464 -15.32 -5.91 13.18
CA CYS A 464 -15.41 -4.87 12.17
C CYS A 464 -14.68 -5.32 10.90
N TRP A 465 -15.40 -5.29 9.78
CA TRP A 465 -14.81 -5.40 8.45
C TRP A 465 -14.48 -3.98 7.98
N THR A 466 -13.20 -3.63 8.00
CA THR A 466 -12.73 -2.34 7.48
C THR A 466 -12.60 -2.45 5.96
N THR A 467 -13.59 -1.94 5.22
CA THR A 467 -13.56 -2.02 3.76
C THR A 467 -12.50 -1.12 3.18
N ASP A 468 -12.07 -1.40 1.95
CA ASP A 468 -11.06 -0.61 1.24
C ASP A 468 -11.25 -0.75 -0.25
N VAL A 469 -11.51 0.37 -0.92
CA VAL A 469 -11.52 0.52 -2.37
C VAL A 469 -11.03 1.93 -2.69
N CYS A 470 -10.52 2.14 -3.91
CA CYS A 470 -10.12 3.46 -4.36
C CYS A 470 -10.73 3.76 -5.73
N VAL A 471 -11.19 4.99 -5.94
CA VAL A 471 -11.79 5.46 -7.19
C VAL A 471 -11.16 6.77 -7.62
N PRO A 472 -11.23 7.16 -8.92
CA PRO A 472 -10.86 8.50 -9.32
C PRO A 472 -11.56 9.54 -8.44
N ILE A 473 -10.84 10.57 -7.99
CA ILE A 473 -11.35 11.57 -7.01
C ILE A 473 -12.72 12.15 -7.42
N SER A 474 -12.95 12.32 -8.72
CA SER A 474 -14.24 12.80 -9.27
C SER A 474 -15.44 11.87 -9.03
N LYS A 475 -15.21 10.60 -8.72
CA LYS A 475 -16.23 9.55 -8.50
C LYS A 475 -16.48 9.26 -7.02
N MET A 476 -15.67 9.83 -6.12
CA MET A 476 -15.73 9.60 -4.68
C MET A 476 -17.12 9.88 -4.09
N ALA A 477 -17.77 10.97 -4.50
CA ALA A 477 -19.09 11.33 -4.03
C ALA A 477 -20.15 10.28 -4.41
N ASP A 478 -20.07 9.75 -5.64
CA ASP A 478 -21.00 8.75 -6.14
C ASP A 478 -20.84 7.42 -5.37
N LEU A 479 -19.60 7.00 -5.14
CA LEU A 479 -19.30 5.81 -4.33
C LEU A 479 -19.84 5.95 -2.90
N PHE A 480 -19.56 7.05 -2.19
CA PHE A 480 -20.04 7.17 -0.81
C PHE A 480 -21.57 7.29 -0.69
N GLU A 481 -22.24 7.90 -1.67
CA GLU A 481 -23.70 7.89 -1.70
C GLU A 481 -24.25 6.49 -1.89
N TRP A 482 -23.65 5.70 -2.79
CA TRP A 482 -23.99 4.28 -2.95
C TRP A 482 -23.78 3.53 -1.63
N VAL A 483 -22.62 3.71 -0.98
CA VAL A 483 -22.29 3.05 0.29
C VAL A 483 -23.34 3.36 1.36
N ARG A 484 -23.76 4.63 1.51
CA ARG A 484 -24.81 5.02 2.48
C ARG A 484 -26.17 4.42 2.17
N GLN A 485 -26.54 4.37 0.89
CA GLN A 485 -27.82 3.78 0.47
C GLN A 485 -27.83 2.28 0.76
N GLU A 486 -26.74 1.59 0.45
CA GLU A 486 -26.63 0.15 0.61
C GLU A 486 -26.46 -0.27 2.08
N THR A 487 -25.75 0.46 2.93
CA THR A 487 -25.74 0.17 4.37
C THR A 487 -27.14 0.30 4.98
N THR A 488 -27.88 1.35 4.61
CA THR A 488 -29.27 1.56 5.07
C THR A 488 -30.19 0.44 4.58
N LYS A 489 -30.15 0.13 3.28
CA LYS A 489 -30.99 -0.89 2.63
C LYS A 489 -30.77 -2.29 3.23
N ASN A 490 -29.53 -2.63 3.58
CA ASN A 490 -29.17 -3.95 4.11
C ASN A 490 -29.18 -3.99 5.65
N ASN A 491 -29.64 -2.93 6.32
CA ASN A 491 -29.65 -2.78 7.78
C ASN A 491 -28.27 -3.06 8.41
N LEU A 492 -27.23 -2.48 7.84
CA LEU A 492 -25.84 -2.59 8.30
C LEU A 492 -25.41 -1.30 8.99
N PHE A 493 -24.64 -1.43 10.07
CA PHE A 493 -23.99 -0.29 10.70
C PHE A 493 -22.58 -0.10 10.12
N GLY A 494 -22.40 0.99 9.38
CA GLY A 494 -21.18 1.25 8.61
C GLY A 494 -20.87 2.73 8.47
N PRO A 495 -20.27 3.38 9.48
CA PRO A 495 -19.81 4.76 9.34
C PRO A 495 -18.69 4.87 8.31
N LEU A 496 -18.66 6.00 7.59
CA LEU A 496 -17.67 6.28 6.55
C LEU A 496 -16.43 6.95 7.11
N VAL A 497 -15.28 6.49 6.62
CA VAL A 497 -13.97 7.13 6.78
C VAL A 497 -13.28 7.11 5.42
N GLY A 498 -12.56 8.16 5.03
CA GLY A 498 -11.87 8.11 3.74
C GLY A 498 -10.67 9.03 3.62
N HIS A 499 -9.64 8.55 2.93
CA HIS A 499 -8.56 9.37 2.41
C HIS A 499 -9.06 10.05 1.12
N VAL A 500 -9.95 11.04 1.26
CA VAL A 500 -10.59 11.66 0.09
C VAL A 500 -9.62 12.53 -0.72
N GLY A 501 -8.41 12.76 -0.19
CA GLY A 501 -7.30 13.41 -0.88
C GLY A 501 -6.75 12.63 -2.08
N ASP A 502 -6.82 11.30 -2.06
CA ASP A 502 -6.23 10.42 -3.07
C ASP A 502 -7.24 9.42 -3.67
N GLY A 503 -8.48 9.43 -3.22
CA GLY A 503 -9.54 8.61 -3.80
C GLY A 503 -9.84 7.34 -3.01
N ASN A 504 -9.25 7.14 -1.82
CA ASN A 504 -9.49 5.96 -1.01
C ASN A 504 -10.75 6.09 -0.14
N ALA A 505 -11.64 5.10 -0.24
CA ALA A 505 -12.88 5.02 0.53
C ALA A 505 -12.88 3.81 1.47
N HIS A 506 -13.32 4.04 2.71
CA HIS A 506 -13.57 2.99 3.71
C HIS A 506 -14.96 3.15 4.32
N SER A 507 -15.54 2.01 4.67
CA SER A 507 -16.70 1.90 5.54
C SER A 507 -16.37 0.90 6.64
N LEU A 508 -16.62 1.25 7.89
CA LEU A 508 -16.33 0.40 9.04
C LEU A 508 -17.54 -0.47 9.35
N ILE A 509 -17.70 -1.60 8.66
CA ILE A 509 -18.89 -2.43 8.82
C ILE A 509 -18.78 -3.26 10.09
N VAL A 510 -19.52 -2.88 11.12
CA VAL A 510 -19.52 -3.56 12.42
C VAL A 510 -20.66 -4.57 12.48
N PHE A 511 -20.35 -5.80 12.92
CA PHE A 511 -21.30 -6.90 13.01
C PHE A 511 -21.04 -7.77 14.25
N GLN A 512 -22.05 -8.56 14.64
CA GLN A 512 -22.00 -9.47 15.76
C GLN A 512 -21.20 -10.73 15.39
N ASP A 513 -20.18 -11.06 16.18
CA ASP A 513 -19.44 -12.31 15.98
C ASP A 513 -20.34 -13.51 16.27
N GLY A 514 -20.30 -14.50 15.38
CA GLY A 514 -21.16 -15.69 15.42
C GLY A 514 -22.57 -15.53 14.83
N ASP A 515 -22.98 -14.35 14.36
CA ASP A 515 -24.22 -14.19 13.59
C ASP A 515 -23.96 -14.44 12.10
N GLU A 516 -24.19 -15.69 11.65
CA GLU A 516 -23.97 -16.10 10.26
C GLU A 516 -24.84 -15.33 9.26
N ALA A 517 -26.06 -14.95 9.64
CA ALA A 517 -26.99 -14.26 8.74
C ALA A 517 -26.58 -12.79 8.56
N GLU A 518 -26.12 -12.12 9.63
CA GLU A 518 -25.52 -10.80 9.54
C GLU A 518 -24.21 -10.83 8.75
N PHE A 519 -23.34 -11.80 9.05
CA PHE A 519 -22.07 -11.95 8.35
C PHE A 519 -22.24 -12.10 6.83
N LYS A 520 -23.19 -12.91 6.36
CA LYS A 520 -23.51 -13.03 4.92
C LYS A 520 -23.94 -11.70 4.29
N ARG A 521 -24.75 -10.89 5.00
CA ARG A 521 -25.13 -9.55 4.50
C ARG A 521 -23.93 -8.61 4.42
N VAL A 522 -23.03 -8.66 5.42
CA VAL A 522 -21.78 -7.89 5.42
C VAL A 522 -20.90 -8.31 4.25
N GLN A 523 -20.64 -9.61 4.07
CA GLN A 523 -19.85 -10.14 2.98
C GLN A 523 -20.41 -9.66 1.64
N ALA A 524 -21.70 -9.87 1.39
CA ALA A 524 -22.34 -9.45 0.14
C ALA A 524 -22.24 -7.93 -0.13
N PHE A 525 -22.40 -7.11 0.92
CA PHE A 525 -22.19 -5.67 0.82
C PHE A 525 -20.74 -5.32 0.43
N VAL A 526 -19.75 -5.96 1.04
CA VAL A 526 -18.32 -5.71 0.75
C VAL A 526 -18.00 -6.08 -0.70
N HIS A 527 -18.45 -7.24 -1.17
CA HIS A 527 -18.22 -7.65 -2.56
C HIS A 527 -18.85 -6.66 -3.55
N ARG A 528 -20.10 -6.22 -3.30
CA ARG A 528 -20.72 -5.18 -4.12
C ARG A 528 -20.04 -3.82 -4.05
N MET A 529 -19.39 -3.48 -2.93
CA MET A 529 -18.61 -2.24 -2.83
C MET A 529 -17.40 -2.28 -3.75
N VAL A 530 -16.74 -3.44 -3.87
CA VAL A 530 -15.66 -3.64 -4.85
C VAL A 530 -16.18 -3.53 -6.28
N ASP A 531 -17.31 -4.18 -6.61
CA ASP A 531 -17.91 -4.06 -7.94
C ASP A 531 -18.24 -2.62 -8.30
N SER A 532 -18.85 -1.89 -7.36
CA SER A 532 -19.21 -0.49 -7.54
C SER A 532 -17.98 0.39 -7.75
N ALA A 533 -16.87 0.10 -7.05
CA ALA A 533 -15.62 0.79 -7.30
C ALA A 533 -15.09 0.51 -8.71
N HIS A 534 -15.10 -0.74 -9.18
CA HIS A 534 -14.70 -1.09 -10.54
C HIS A 534 -15.58 -0.44 -11.63
N GLU A 535 -16.90 -0.40 -11.41
CA GLU A 535 -17.85 0.32 -12.29
C GLU A 535 -17.57 1.83 -12.36
N LEU A 536 -16.98 2.38 -11.30
CA LEU A 536 -16.53 3.76 -11.19
C LEU A 536 -15.06 3.96 -11.60
N GLU A 537 -14.48 3.04 -12.39
CA GLU A 537 -13.10 3.08 -12.88
C GLU A 537 -12.04 3.01 -11.76
N GLY A 538 -12.42 2.43 -10.62
CA GLY A 538 -11.58 2.25 -9.43
C GLY A 538 -10.89 0.89 -9.33
N THR A 539 -10.39 0.60 -8.14
CA THR A 539 -9.66 -0.61 -7.74
C THR A 539 -10.29 -1.26 -6.50
N CYS A 540 -10.15 -2.58 -6.37
CA CYS A 540 -10.61 -3.35 -5.22
C CYS A 540 -9.85 -3.07 -3.92
N THR A 541 -8.73 -2.34 -3.98
CA THR A 541 -7.94 -1.95 -2.80
C THR A 541 -7.18 -0.65 -3.05
N GLY A 542 -7.27 0.30 -2.12
CA GLY A 542 -6.43 1.49 -2.12
C GLY A 542 -5.10 1.24 -1.41
N GLU A 543 -5.13 0.57 -0.25
CA GLU A 543 -3.95 0.42 0.61
C GLU A 543 -3.84 -0.89 1.40
N HIS A 544 -4.90 -1.68 1.54
CA HIS A 544 -4.84 -2.90 2.37
C HIS A 544 -4.08 -4.05 1.70
N GLY A 545 -3.94 -4.04 0.37
CA GLY A 545 -3.37 -5.13 -0.40
C GLY A 545 -4.45 -6.09 -0.90
N ILE A 546 -4.03 -7.18 -1.50
CA ILE A 546 -4.92 -8.17 -2.11
C ILE A 546 -5.14 -9.32 -1.14
N GLY A 547 -4.05 -9.97 -0.74
CA GLY A 547 -4.07 -11.17 0.08
C GLY A 547 -5.07 -12.22 -0.42
N ARG A 548 -5.40 -13.15 0.48
CA ARG A 548 -6.41 -14.18 0.18
C ARG A 548 -7.80 -13.58 0.03
N GLY A 549 -8.04 -12.44 0.67
CA GLY A 549 -9.36 -11.80 0.71
C GLY A 549 -9.83 -11.15 -0.57
N LYS A 550 -8.91 -10.74 -1.46
CA LYS A 550 -9.25 -10.00 -2.69
C LYS A 550 -8.64 -10.57 -3.96
N ARG A 551 -7.90 -11.69 -3.91
CA ARG A 551 -7.24 -12.29 -5.08
C ARG A 551 -8.21 -12.62 -6.22
N MET A 552 -9.48 -12.92 -5.93
CA MET A 552 -10.54 -13.15 -6.93
C MET A 552 -10.76 -11.95 -7.86
N TYR A 553 -10.47 -10.73 -7.41
CA TYR A 553 -10.66 -9.51 -8.19
C TYR A 553 -9.52 -9.20 -9.16
N LEU A 554 -8.35 -9.81 -8.98
CA LEU A 554 -7.16 -9.51 -9.78
C LEU A 554 -7.38 -9.72 -11.28
N LYS A 555 -8.10 -10.78 -11.65
CA LYS A 555 -8.40 -11.09 -13.04
C LYS A 555 -9.25 -10.01 -13.70
N ARG A 556 -10.27 -9.51 -12.98
CA ARG A 556 -11.12 -8.40 -13.45
C ARG A 556 -10.33 -7.10 -13.54
N GLU A 557 -9.47 -6.82 -12.58
CA GLU A 557 -8.77 -5.55 -12.47
C GLU A 557 -7.55 -5.43 -13.41
N LEU A 558 -6.72 -6.47 -13.48
CA LEU A 558 -5.47 -6.46 -14.26
C LEU A 558 -5.64 -7.07 -15.67
N GLY A 559 -6.67 -7.88 -15.85
CA GLY A 559 -6.88 -8.69 -17.06
C GLY A 559 -6.04 -9.96 -17.10
N GLU A 560 -6.51 -10.93 -17.87
CA GLU A 560 -5.93 -12.27 -18.00
C GLU A 560 -4.44 -12.25 -18.39
N GLY A 561 -4.04 -11.43 -19.36
CA GLY A 561 -2.64 -11.38 -19.83
C GLY A 561 -1.67 -10.89 -18.74
N SER A 562 -2.08 -9.91 -17.93
CA SER A 562 -1.28 -9.41 -16.80
C SER A 562 -1.16 -10.45 -15.70
N LEU A 563 -2.24 -11.18 -15.43
CA LEU A 563 -2.26 -12.26 -14.45
C LEU A 563 -1.34 -13.41 -14.88
N GLN A 564 -1.39 -13.81 -16.16
CA GLN A 564 -0.48 -14.83 -16.72
C GLN A 564 0.99 -14.44 -16.64
N LEU A 565 1.31 -13.15 -16.85
CA LEU A 565 2.67 -12.64 -16.65
C LEU A 565 3.08 -12.74 -15.18
N LEU A 566 2.19 -12.42 -14.24
CA LEU A 566 2.47 -12.52 -12.81
C LEU A 566 2.70 -13.98 -12.37
N HIS A 567 1.90 -14.93 -12.88
CA HIS A 567 2.15 -16.36 -12.70
C HIS A 567 3.50 -16.78 -13.29
N SER A 568 3.83 -16.33 -14.50
CA SER A 568 5.11 -16.65 -15.14
C SER A 568 6.30 -16.13 -14.32
N LEU A 569 6.19 -14.92 -13.77
CA LEU A 569 7.21 -14.37 -12.87
C LEU A 569 7.32 -15.17 -11.58
N LYS A 570 6.18 -15.55 -10.97
CA LYS A 570 6.15 -16.39 -9.77
C LYS A 570 6.80 -17.75 -10.02
N ASP A 571 6.48 -18.43 -11.11
CA ASP A 571 7.04 -19.75 -11.41
C ASP A 571 8.54 -19.69 -11.76
N ILE A 572 9.01 -18.59 -12.36
CA ILE A 572 10.45 -18.37 -12.62
C ILE A 572 11.21 -18.09 -11.33
N ILE A 573 10.68 -17.22 -10.47
CA ILE A 573 11.36 -16.76 -9.26
C ILE A 573 11.27 -17.80 -8.14
N ASP A 574 10.11 -18.44 -7.98
CA ASP A 574 9.83 -19.47 -6.98
C ASP A 574 9.25 -20.75 -7.62
N PRO A 575 10.07 -21.51 -8.36
CA PRO A 575 9.62 -22.75 -9.02
C PRO A 575 9.16 -23.83 -8.05
N SER A 576 9.50 -23.71 -6.76
CA SER A 576 9.09 -24.66 -5.71
C SER A 576 7.82 -24.26 -4.98
N GLY A 577 7.30 -23.05 -5.23
CA GLY A 577 6.10 -22.55 -4.57
C GLY A 577 6.20 -22.50 -3.05
N ILE A 578 7.39 -22.20 -2.51
CA ILE A 578 7.61 -22.14 -1.05
C ILE A 578 7.24 -20.78 -0.46
N MET A 579 7.25 -19.69 -1.25
CA MET A 579 7.04 -18.33 -0.77
C MET A 579 5.57 -17.91 -0.82
N ASN A 580 4.95 -17.78 0.35
CA ASN A 580 3.57 -17.36 0.59
C ASN A 580 2.55 -17.81 -0.49
N PRO A 581 2.46 -19.12 -0.78
CA PRO A 581 1.54 -19.64 -1.78
C PRO A 581 0.09 -19.34 -1.43
N GLY A 582 -0.71 -19.05 -2.47
CA GLY A 582 -2.14 -18.77 -2.32
C GLY A 582 -2.47 -17.37 -1.82
N ALA A 583 -1.49 -16.55 -1.36
CA ALA A 583 -1.80 -15.19 -0.91
C ALA A 583 -2.24 -14.31 -2.08
N LEU A 584 -1.34 -14.01 -3.02
CA LEU A 584 -1.65 -13.13 -4.14
C LEU A 584 -2.23 -13.87 -5.36
N LEU A 585 -1.77 -15.10 -5.62
CA LEU A 585 -2.15 -15.90 -6.78
C LEU A 585 -2.73 -17.23 -6.34
N TYR A 586 -3.77 -17.69 -7.05
CA TYR A 586 -4.28 -19.05 -6.91
C TYR A 586 -3.21 -20.09 -7.26
N GLU A 587 -3.24 -21.22 -6.57
CA GLU A 587 -2.33 -22.33 -6.83
C GLU A 587 -2.92 -23.38 -7.77
N ASP A 588 -4.24 -23.49 -7.81
CA ASP A 588 -5.02 -24.39 -8.65
C ASP A 588 -6.22 -23.65 -9.25
N ALA A 589 -6.55 -23.96 -10.51
CA ALA A 589 -7.72 -23.42 -11.19
C ALA A 589 -9.03 -23.86 -10.53
N ALA A 590 -9.06 -25.02 -9.85
CA ALA A 590 -10.22 -25.46 -9.09
C ALA A 590 -10.49 -24.57 -7.87
N GLU A 591 -9.45 -24.05 -7.22
CA GLU A 591 -9.56 -23.09 -6.11
C GLU A 591 -10.11 -21.75 -6.61
N GLU A 592 -9.61 -21.27 -7.76
CA GLU A 592 -10.11 -20.06 -8.43
C GLU A 592 -11.60 -20.19 -8.78
N GLU A 593 -12.01 -21.31 -9.39
CA GLU A 593 -13.42 -21.49 -9.79
C GLU A 593 -14.34 -21.65 -8.57
N ALA A 594 -13.91 -22.34 -7.51
CA ALA A 594 -14.71 -22.49 -6.29
C ALA A 594 -14.96 -21.15 -5.58
N GLU A 595 -13.93 -20.30 -5.42
CA GLU A 595 -14.11 -18.97 -4.83
C GLU A 595 -14.97 -18.07 -5.73
N LYS A 596 -14.83 -18.19 -7.04
CA LYS A 596 -15.65 -17.45 -7.99
C LYS A 596 -17.12 -17.88 -7.92
N GLU A 597 -17.41 -19.18 -7.85
CA GLU A 597 -18.78 -19.68 -7.63
C GLU A 597 -19.36 -19.18 -6.31
N GLU A 598 -18.56 -19.08 -5.24
CA GLU A 598 -18.97 -18.51 -3.96
C GLU A 598 -19.36 -17.03 -4.11
N VAL A 599 -18.51 -16.22 -4.74
CA VAL A 599 -18.78 -14.79 -4.99
C VAL A 599 -20.00 -14.60 -5.90
N ASP A 600 -20.13 -15.37 -6.98
CA ASP A 600 -21.28 -15.33 -7.87
C ASP A 600 -22.58 -15.71 -7.13
N SER A 601 -22.51 -16.67 -6.20
CA SER A 601 -23.65 -17.04 -5.35
C SER A 601 -24.07 -15.92 -4.40
N ILE A 602 -23.09 -15.22 -3.83
CA ILE A 602 -23.30 -14.06 -2.95
C ILE A 602 -24.00 -12.94 -3.72
N HIS A 603 -23.64 -12.71 -4.98
CA HIS A 603 -24.32 -11.72 -5.83
C HIS A 603 -25.74 -12.14 -6.23
N ALA A 604 -25.94 -13.44 -6.50
CA ALA A 604 -27.24 -13.97 -6.93
C ALA A 604 -28.31 -13.91 -5.83
N GLU A 605 -27.95 -14.05 -4.55
CA GLU A 605 -28.91 -13.98 -3.43
C GLU A 605 -29.49 -12.56 -3.19
N GLN A 606 -28.96 -11.53 -3.85
CA GLN A 606 -29.39 -10.14 -3.65
C GLN A 606 -30.27 -9.55 -4.77
N HIS A 607 -30.58 -10.33 -5.80
CA HIS A 607 -31.51 -10.02 -6.90
C HIS A 607 -32.80 -10.84 -6.76
#